data_AF-A0A2N9F3Z8-F1
#
_entry.id   AF-A0A2N9F3Z8-F1
#
_cell.length_a   1.000
_cell.length_b   1.000
_cell.length_c   1.000
_cell.angle_alpha   90.00
_cell.angle_beta   90.00
_cell.angle_gamma   90.00
#
_symmetry.space_group_name_H-M   'P 1'
#
loop_
_entity.id
_entity.type
_entity.pdbx_description
1 polymer ?
#
loop_
_entity_poly.entity_id
_entity_poly.type
_entity_poly.pdbx_seq_one_letter_code
_entity_poly.pdbx_strand_id
1 'polypeptide(L)'
;MTKLLVEVHDASNLMPKDGFASHYVEVEFNEQKQRTQTKHQDLNPYWNEKLVFNLNNSEELERKTIDVVMYKDRKGGHHHKNFLGRVRIYGASVPLSESAVTIQRYLLDKHGIFWNTIKGDIALRMYTLEDSSGFYPSPPP
;
A
#
# COMPACT_ATOMS: atom_id res chain seq x y z
N MET A 1 11.10 0.82 18.63
CA MET A 1 11.42 1.11 17.21
C MET A 1 10.17 1.61 16.54
N THR A 2 10.22 2.67 15.72
CA THR A 2 9.03 3.18 15.03
C THR A 2 8.78 2.36 13.76
N LYS A 3 7.53 2.03 13.48
CA LYS A 3 7.13 1.31 12.28
C LYS A 3 6.06 2.10 11.53
N LEU A 4 6.11 2.08 10.20
CA LEU A 4 5.02 2.55 9.35
C LEU A 4 4.14 1.34 9.04
N LEU A 5 2.85 1.47 9.33
CA LEU A 5 1.84 0.51 8.94
C LEU A 5 1.07 1.05 7.74
N VAL A 6 0.99 0.25 6.68
CA VAL A 6 0.18 0.53 5.48
C VAL A 6 -0.84 -0.60 5.34
N GLU A 7 -2.09 -0.29 5.65
CA GLU A 7 -3.22 -1.20 5.47
C GLU A 7 -3.85 -0.94 4.11
N VAL A 8 -3.77 -1.95 3.24
CA VAL A 8 -4.40 -1.97 1.93
C VAL A 8 -5.80 -2.57 2.11
N HIS A 9 -6.81 -1.71 2.08
CA HIS A 9 -8.18 -2.11 2.39
C HIS A 9 -8.85 -2.76 1.17
N ASP A 10 -9.18 -1.95 0.17
CA ASP A 10 -9.82 -2.39 -1.07
C ASP A 10 -9.41 -1.53 -2.26
N ALA A 11 -9.71 -2.01 -3.45
CA ALA A 11 -9.75 -1.16 -4.63
C ALA A 11 -11.09 -1.33 -5.34
N SER A 12 -11.48 -0.32 -6.10
CA SER A 12 -12.76 -0.30 -6.78
C SER A 12 -12.60 0.20 -8.21
N ASN A 13 -13.56 -0.13 -9.06
CA ASN A 13 -13.63 0.35 -10.45
C ASN A 13 -12.39 0.01 -11.29
N LEU A 14 -11.69 -1.09 -10.96
CA LEU A 14 -10.56 -1.55 -11.75
C LEU A 14 -11.05 -1.97 -13.14
N MET A 15 -10.36 -1.50 -14.18
CA MET A 15 -10.83 -1.75 -15.54
C MET A 15 -10.56 -3.19 -15.99
N PRO A 16 -11.59 -3.97 -16.38
CA PRO A 16 -11.39 -5.26 -16.99
C PRO A 16 -10.89 -5.04 -18.42
N LYS A 17 -9.58 -5.21 -18.66
CA LYS A 17 -9.12 -5.37 -20.05
C LYS A 17 -9.64 -6.67 -20.66
N ASP A 18 -9.78 -7.73 -19.86
CA ASP A 18 -10.07 -9.09 -20.35
C ASP A 18 -11.07 -9.86 -19.45
N GLY A 19 -11.84 -9.18 -18.59
CA GLY A 19 -12.86 -9.78 -17.71
C GLY A 19 -12.37 -10.66 -16.54
N PHE A 20 -11.14 -11.20 -16.61
CA PHE A 20 -10.61 -12.16 -15.62
C PHE A 20 -9.19 -11.80 -15.15
N ALA A 21 -9.02 -10.60 -14.60
CA ALA A 21 -7.72 -10.15 -14.13
C ALA A 21 -7.52 -10.45 -12.63
N SER A 22 -6.33 -10.92 -12.27
CA SER A 22 -5.93 -11.08 -10.87
C SER A 22 -5.09 -9.87 -10.46
N HIS A 23 -5.26 -9.37 -9.24
CA HIS A 23 -4.67 -8.11 -8.80
C HIS A 23 -3.92 -8.25 -7.47
N TYR A 24 -2.81 -7.54 -7.34
CA TYR A 24 -2.14 -7.30 -6.06
C TYR A 24 -1.61 -5.87 -6.01
N VAL A 25 -1.36 -5.41 -4.79
CA VAL A 25 -0.77 -4.10 -4.53
C VAL A 25 0.63 -4.30 -3.99
N GLU A 26 1.56 -3.50 -4.46
CA GLU A 26 2.94 -3.43 -3.99
C GLU A 26 3.16 -2.06 -3.37
N VAL A 27 3.69 -2.04 -2.15
CA VAL A 27 4.00 -0.82 -1.42
C VAL A 27 5.51 -0.77 -1.24
N GLU A 28 6.09 0.36 -1.63
CA GLU A 28 7.50 0.63 -1.52
C GLU A 28 7.72 1.88 -0.66
N PHE A 29 8.54 1.73 0.37
CA PHE A 29 8.95 2.81 1.25
C PHE A 29 10.36 2.54 1.73
N ASN A 30 11.26 3.51 1.55
CA ASN A 30 12.63 3.43 2.05
C ASN A 30 13.36 2.14 1.66
N GLU A 31 13.39 1.80 0.37
CA GLU A 31 14.01 0.59 -0.20
C GLU A 31 13.41 -0.75 0.29
N GLN A 32 12.44 -0.70 1.21
CA GLN A 32 11.65 -1.83 1.64
C GLN A 32 10.43 -1.95 0.74
N LYS A 33 10.18 -3.17 0.27
CA LYS A 33 9.14 -3.47 -0.70
C LYS A 33 8.33 -4.65 -0.22
N GLN A 34 7.03 -4.46 -0.05
CA GLN A 34 6.10 -5.51 0.34
C GLN A 34 4.91 -5.52 -0.60
N ARG A 35 4.22 -6.65 -0.69
CA ARG A 35 3.03 -6.78 -1.53
C ARG A 35 1.94 -7.54 -0.80
N THR A 36 0.71 -7.25 -1.18
CA THR A 36 -0.46 -8.01 -0.73
C THR A 36 -0.53 -9.37 -1.40
N GLN A 37 -1.43 -10.22 -0.91
CA GLN A 37 -1.88 -11.40 -1.62
C GLN A 37 -2.54 -11.03 -2.97
N THR A 38 -2.45 -11.94 -3.94
CA THR A 38 -3.17 -11.80 -5.21
C THR A 38 -4.65 -12.17 -5.01
N LYS A 39 -5.55 -11.28 -5.43
CA LYS A 39 -6.99 -11.55 -5.55
C LYS A 39 -7.31 -11.91 -6.99
N HIS A 40 -7.94 -13.06 -7.21
CA HIS A 40 -8.14 -13.61 -8.55
C HIS A 40 -9.48 -13.20 -9.15
N GLN A 41 -9.47 -12.74 -10.41
CA GLN A 41 -10.66 -12.45 -11.20
C GLN A 41 -11.62 -11.45 -10.52
N ASP A 42 -11.08 -10.49 -9.79
CA ASP A 42 -11.85 -9.54 -8.98
C ASP A 42 -11.50 -8.09 -9.36
N LEU A 43 -12.49 -7.33 -9.80
CA LEU A 43 -12.36 -5.91 -10.17
C LEU A 43 -12.57 -4.95 -8.99
N ASN A 44 -13.07 -5.47 -7.87
CA ASN A 44 -13.23 -4.72 -6.63
C ASN A 44 -12.55 -5.50 -5.49
N PRO A 45 -11.25 -5.79 -5.60
CA PRO A 45 -10.55 -6.66 -4.67
C PRO A 45 -10.55 -6.07 -3.26
N TYR A 46 -10.94 -6.91 -2.29
CA TYR A 46 -10.83 -6.64 -0.86
C TYR A 46 -9.65 -7.43 -0.27
N TRP A 47 -8.62 -6.72 0.19
CA TRP A 47 -7.44 -7.33 0.81
C TRP A 47 -7.49 -7.26 2.33
N ASN A 48 -7.75 -6.07 2.88
CA ASN A 48 -7.64 -5.78 4.31
C ASN A 48 -6.31 -6.29 4.90
N GLU A 49 -5.21 -6.01 4.20
CA GLU A 49 -3.89 -6.55 4.51
C GLU A 49 -2.96 -5.44 5.02
N LYS A 50 -2.29 -5.72 6.14
CA LYS A 50 -1.37 -4.77 6.79
C LYS A 50 0.07 -5.09 6.41
N LEU A 51 0.73 -4.15 5.76
CA LEU A 51 2.15 -4.19 5.42
C LEU A 51 2.92 -3.30 6.40
N VAL A 52 4.00 -3.82 6.99
CA VAL A 52 4.70 -3.16 8.10
C VAL A 52 6.14 -2.87 7.72
N PHE A 53 6.50 -1.59 7.67
CA PHE A 53 7.81 -1.09 7.27
C PHE A 53 8.57 -0.55 8.48
N ASN A 54 9.86 -0.87 8.58
CA ASN A 54 10.68 -0.36 9.66
C ASN A 54 11.10 1.09 9.36
N LEU A 55 10.99 1.97 10.35
CA LEU A 55 11.49 3.33 10.31
C LEU A 55 12.70 3.45 11.24
N ASN A 56 13.72 4.19 10.82
CA ASN A 56 14.81 4.55 11.73
C ASN A 56 14.33 5.63 12.73
N ASN A 57 13.56 6.60 12.26
CA ASN A 57 12.91 7.64 13.05
C ASN A 57 11.70 8.24 12.29
N SER A 58 10.90 9.07 12.95
CA SER A 58 9.73 9.71 12.33
C SER A 58 10.08 10.76 11.28
N GLU A 59 11.23 11.44 11.39
CA GLU A 59 11.67 12.43 10.39
C GLU A 59 11.93 11.81 9.02
N GLU A 60 12.37 10.54 8.98
CA GLU A 60 12.56 9.80 7.75
C GLU A 60 11.25 9.64 6.98
N LEU A 61 10.15 9.40 7.69
CA LEU A 61 8.82 9.32 7.10
C LEU A 61 8.42 10.67 6.50
N GLU A 62 8.59 11.76 7.24
CA GLU A 62 8.20 13.10 6.80
C GLU A 62 8.87 13.54 5.49
N ARG A 63 10.13 13.14 5.29
CA ARG A 63 10.94 13.55 4.12
C ARG A 63 10.76 12.65 2.89
N LYS A 64 10.11 11.50 3.03
CA LYS A 64 10.01 10.47 1.98
C LYS A 64 8.57 10.31 1.50
N THR A 65 8.43 9.57 0.41
CA THR A 65 7.14 9.19 -0.16
C THR A 65 6.93 7.70 -0.04
N ILE A 66 5.68 7.32 0.16
CA ILE A 66 5.20 5.94 0.08
C ILE A 66 4.65 5.77 -1.33
N ASP A 67 5.28 4.88 -2.10
CA ASP A 67 4.83 4.55 -3.45
C ASP A 67 3.97 3.29 -3.39
N VAL A 68 2.69 3.44 -3.73
CA VAL A 68 1.71 2.35 -3.77
C VAL A 68 1.39 2.06 -5.22
N VAL A 69 1.69 0.84 -5.67
CA VAL A 69 1.57 0.46 -7.08
C VAL A 69 0.66 -0.75 -7.22
N MET A 70 -0.33 -0.63 -8.10
CA MET A 70 -1.21 -1.73 -8.43
C MET A 70 -0.74 -2.49 -9.67
N TYR A 71 -0.74 -3.81 -9.58
CA TYR A 71 -0.35 -4.69 -10.66
C TYR A 71 -1.43 -5.72 -11.00
N LYS A 72 -1.51 -6.06 -12.29
CA LYS A 72 -2.22 -7.25 -12.77
C LYS A 72 -1.26 -8.44 -12.79
N ASP A 73 -1.62 -9.48 -12.04
CA ASP A 73 -0.96 -10.77 -12.04
C ASP A 73 -1.39 -11.57 -13.27
N ARG A 74 -0.42 -12.02 -14.08
CA ARG A 74 -0.67 -12.87 -15.24
C ARG A 74 -0.26 -14.29 -14.88
N LYS A 75 -1.18 -15.24 -15.04
CA LYS A 75 -0.85 -16.66 -15.03
C LYS A 75 0.12 -16.94 -16.19
N GLY A 76 1.32 -17.42 -15.87
CA GLY A 76 2.29 -17.91 -16.85
C GLY A 76 3.55 -17.05 -17.00
N GLY A 77 4.47 -17.16 -16.04
CA GLY A 77 5.94 -17.14 -16.20
C GLY A 77 6.66 -15.94 -16.84
N HIS A 78 5.97 -15.00 -17.48
CA HIS A 78 6.63 -13.87 -18.12
C HIS A 78 6.78 -12.72 -17.13
N HIS A 79 8.04 -12.34 -16.89
CA HIS A 79 8.53 -11.39 -15.88
C HIS A 79 8.03 -9.94 -16.01
N HIS A 80 7.07 -9.65 -16.90
CA HIS A 80 6.54 -8.30 -17.08
C HIS A 80 5.33 -8.07 -16.18
N LYS A 81 5.57 -7.40 -15.04
CA LYS A 81 4.51 -6.87 -14.17
C LYS A 81 3.64 -5.90 -14.96
N ASN A 82 2.33 -6.15 -15.02
CA ASN A 82 1.40 -5.28 -15.75
C ASN A 82 0.95 -4.15 -14.82
N PHE A 83 1.64 -3.02 -14.91
CA PHE A 83 1.30 -1.81 -14.18
C PHE A 83 -0.12 -1.33 -14.50
N LEU A 84 -0.95 -1.19 -13.46
CA LEU A 84 -2.33 -0.69 -13.56
C LEU A 84 -2.47 0.76 -13.11
N GLY A 85 -1.63 1.20 -12.18
CA GLY A 85 -1.59 2.58 -11.71
C GLY A 85 -0.79 2.69 -10.43
N ARG A 86 -0.52 3.92 -10.00
CA ARG A 86 0.20 4.23 -8.76
C ARG A 86 -0.44 5.39 -8.01
N VAL A 87 -0.21 5.41 -6.72
CA VAL A 87 -0.42 6.55 -5.85
C VAL A 87 0.88 6.83 -5.13
N ARG A 88 1.27 8.11 -5.08
CA ARG A 88 2.42 8.57 -4.32
C ARG A 88 1.95 9.44 -3.17
N ILE A 89 2.29 9.04 -1.95
CA ILE A 89 1.79 9.68 -0.73
C ILE A 89 2.99 10.23 0.04
N TYR A 90 2.93 11.50 0.44
CA TYR A 90 3.97 12.10 1.26
C TYR A 90 3.86 11.59 2.70
N GLY A 91 4.95 11.07 3.27
CA GLY A 91 4.93 10.55 4.62
C GLY A 91 4.60 11.61 5.67
N ALA A 92 4.86 12.90 5.38
CA ALA A 92 4.42 14.02 6.22
C ALA A 92 2.88 14.12 6.40
N SER A 93 2.10 13.47 5.52
CA SER A 93 0.64 13.40 5.66
C SER A 93 0.16 12.21 6.51
N VAL A 94 1.06 11.31 6.89
CA VAL A 94 0.72 10.09 7.64
C VAL A 94 0.64 10.42 9.13
N PRO A 95 -0.51 10.15 9.79
CA PRO A 95 -0.64 10.38 11.22
C PRO A 95 0.31 9.52 12.05
N LEU A 96 0.78 10.07 13.17
CA LEU A 96 1.71 9.37 14.06
C LEU A 96 1.04 8.36 15.01
N SER A 97 -0.30 8.26 15.01
CA SER A 97 -1.08 7.38 15.88
C SER A 97 -2.27 6.77 15.15
N GLU A 98 -2.56 5.50 15.43
CA GLU A 98 -3.72 4.75 14.90
C GLU A 98 -5.06 5.42 15.22
N SER A 99 -5.17 6.07 16.39
CA SER A 99 -6.42 6.65 16.91
C SER A 99 -6.97 7.79 16.06
N ALA A 100 -6.12 8.43 15.25
CA ALA A 100 -6.49 9.56 14.40
C ALA A 100 -6.77 9.15 12.94
N VAL A 101 -6.69 7.85 12.62
CA VAL A 101 -6.56 7.42 11.22
C VAL A 101 -7.85 6.85 10.66
N THR A 102 -8.33 7.49 9.60
CA THR A 102 -9.42 7.02 8.75
C THR A 102 -8.90 6.37 7.46
N ILE A 103 -9.71 5.51 6.86
CA ILE A 103 -9.46 5.01 5.50
C ILE A 103 -9.59 6.18 4.52
N GLN A 104 -8.61 6.37 3.65
CA GLN A 104 -8.60 7.38 2.58
C GLN A 104 -8.58 6.69 1.21
N ARG A 105 -9.37 7.22 0.25
CA ARG A 105 -9.39 6.74 -1.14
C ARG A 105 -8.55 7.63 -2.03
N TYR A 106 -7.75 7.00 -2.88
CA TYR A 106 -6.85 7.66 -3.82
C TYR A 106 -7.11 7.14 -5.24
N LEU A 107 -7.12 8.06 -6.21
CA LEU A 107 -7.22 7.70 -7.63
C LEU A 107 -5.89 7.11 -8.11
N LEU A 108 -5.94 6.05 -8.91
CA LEU A 108 -4.75 5.38 -9.43
C LEU A 108 -4.19 6.12 -10.66
N ASP A 109 -3.02 6.76 -10.56
CA ASP A 109 -2.42 7.47 -11.69
C ASP A 109 -1.62 6.55 -12.63
N LYS A 110 -1.74 6.76 -13.94
CA LYS A 110 -0.86 6.16 -14.96
C LYS A 110 -0.05 7.26 -15.65
N HIS A 111 1.23 7.37 -15.31
CA HIS A 111 2.09 8.40 -15.92
C HIS A 111 2.31 8.12 -17.42
N GLY A 112 1.80 9.00 -18.31
CA GLY A 112 2.01 8.93 -19.76
C GLY A 112 1.06 9.86 -20.55
N ILE A 113 1.61 10.60 -21.52
CA ILE A 113 0.98 11.73 -22.24
C ILE A 113 -0.21 11.34 -23.16
N PHE A 114 -0.60 10.05 -23.24
CA PHE A 114 -1.56 9.58 -24.25
C PHE A 114 -2.67 8.61 -23.79
N TRP A 115 -3.07 8.56 -22.51
CA TRP A 115 -4.18 7.66 -22.12
C TRP A 115 -5.17 8.24 -21.11
N ASN A 116 -6.34 8.64 -21.63
CA ASN A 116 -7.53 9.09 -20.91
C ASN A 116 -8.32 7.94 -20.26
N THR A 117 -7.65 7.00 -19.57
CA THR A 117 -8.34 5.82 -19.00
C THR A 117 -7.69 5.32 -17.73
N ILE A 118 -7.43 6.25 -16.81
CA ILE A 118 -7.35 5.89 -15.40
C ILE A 118 -8.76 5.49 -14.97
N LYS A 119 -8.96 4.22 -14.61
CA LYS A 119 -10.18 3.75 -13.97
C LYS A 119 -9.80 2.86 -12.81
N GLY A 120 -10.00 3.41 -11.62
CA GLY A 120 -9.84 2.70 -10.37
C GLY A 120 -9.35 3.62 -9.26
N ASP A 121 -9.79 3.30 -8.07
CA ASP A 121 -9.32 3.93 -6.84
C ASP A 121 -8.92 2.86 -5.83
N ILE A 122 -8.06 3.25 -4.90
CA ILE A 122 -7.55 2.38 -3.84
C ILE A 122 -7.80 3.04 -2.49
N ALA A 123 -8.35 2.26 -1.56
CA ALA A 123 -8.59 2.63 -0.18
C ALA A 123 -7.40 2.17 0.68
N LEU A 124 -6.76 3.12 1.36
CA LEU A 124 -5.60 2.90 2.20
C LEU A 124 -5.82 3.49 3.59
N ARG A 125 -5.25 2.85 4.59
CA ARG A 125 -5.15 3.36 5.96
C ARG A 125 -3.69 3.28 6.39
N MET A 126 -3.10 4.40 6.83
CA MET A 126 -1.67 4.46 7.15
C MET A 126 -1.43 5.20 8.45
N TYR A 127 -0.50 4.69 9.26
CA TYR A 127 -0.11 5.31 10.52
C TYR A 127 1.23 4.79 11.01
N THR A 128 1.88 5.55 11.90
CA THR A 128 3.03 5.01 12.63
C THR A 128 2.62 4.28 13.90
N LEU A 129 3.39 3.27 14.25
CA LEU A 129 3.33 2.57 15.52
C LEU A 129 4.68 2.70 16.21
N GLU A 130 4.68 3.22 17.43
CA GLU A 130 5.84 3.14 18.29
C GLU A 130 5.84 1.77 18.96
N ASP A 131 6.81 0.93 18.61
CA ASP A 131 7.01 -0.35 19.27
C ASP A 131 7.63 -0.09 20.65
N SER A 132 6.78 -0.07 21.68
CA SER A 132 7.12 0.06 23.10
C SER A 132 7.58 -1.26 23.73
N SER A 133 7.83 -2.30 22.93
CA SER A 133 8.26 -3.65 23.38
C SER A 133 9.59 -3.74 24.14
N GLY A 134 10.27 -2.62 24.41
CA GLY A 134 11.49 -2.56 25.23
C GLY A 134 11.29 -2.37 26.74
N PHE A 135 10.06 -2.11 27.22
CA PHE A 135 9.79 -1.82 28.64
C PHE A 135 8.84 -2.82 29.30
N TYR A 136 9.06 -4.12 29.09
CA TYR A 136 8.53 -5.10 30.04
C TYR A 136 9.54 -5.23 31.18
N PRO A 137 9.29 -4.65 32.38
CA PRO A 137 10.07 -5.04 33.54
C PRO A 137 9.91 -6.56 33.69
N SER A 138 11.03 -7.27 33.76
CA SER A 138 11.04 -8.69 34.10
C SER A 138 10.17 -8.89 35.35
N PRO A 139 9.26 -9.87 35.38
CA PRO A 139 8.50 -10.15 36.59
C PRO A 139 9.48 -10.46 37.72
N PRO A 140 9.23 -9.95 38.94
CA PRO A 140 10.12 -10.18 40.08
C PRO A 140 10.24 -11.69 40.38
N PRO A 141 11.40 -12.13 40.92
CA PRO A 141 11.69 -13.53 41.21
C PRO A 141 10.76 -14.13 42.27
#